data_AF-A0A7C5INZ2-F1
#
_entry.id   AF-A0A7C5INZ2-F1
#
_cell.length_a   1.000
_cell.length_b   1.000
_cell.length_c   1.000
_cell.angle_alpha   90.00
_cell.angle_beta   90.00
_cell.angle_gamma   90.00
#
_symmetry.space_group_name_H-M   'P 1'
#
loop_
_entity.id
_entity.type
_entity.pdbx_description
1 polymer ?
#
loop_
_entity_poly.entity_id
_entity_poly.type
_entity_poly.pdbx_seq_one_letter_code
_entity_poly.pdbx_strand_id
1 'polypeptide(L)' 'MLGRNRLGLAILLGVIFWIGAGMTKPNTGQEQVYRFPMNGSSFLLSGTFGELRGNHFHSGIDIKTGG' A
#
# COMPACT_ATOMS: atom_id res chain seq x y z
N MET A 1 -38.21 -14.67 -32.52
CA MET A 1 -39.11 -13.65 -31.93
C MET A 1 -38.92 -13.64 -30.41
N LEU A 2 -37.98 -12.83 -29.91
CA LEU A 2 -37.81 -12.69 -28.46
C LEU A 2 -38.98 -11.82 -27.96
N GLY A 3 -39.90 -12.40 -27.19
CA GLY A 3 -41.07 -11.68 -26.68
C GLY A 3 -40.66 -10.45 -25.89
N ARG A 4 -41.39 -9.34 -26.04
CA ARG A 4 -41.13 -8.02 -25.42
C ARG A 4 -40.79 -8.10 -23.91
N ASN A 5 -41.32 -9.11 -23.23
CA ASN A 5 -41.10 -9.38 -21.80
C ASN A 5 -39.71 -9.98 -21.49
N ARG A 6 -39.11 -10.73 -22.42
CA ARG A 6 -37.77 -11.32 -22.28
C ARG A 6 -36.68 -10.26 -22.46
N LEU A 7 -36.92 -9.26 -23.31
CA LEU A 7 -36.01 -8.13 -23.50
C LEU A 7 -35.92 -7.27 -22.23
N GLY A 8 -37.06 -6.97 -21.60
CA GLY A 8 -37.10 -6.21 -20.34
C GLY A 8 -36.38 -6.91 -19.20
N LEU A 9 -36.54 -8.23 -19.07
CA LEU A 9 -35.83 -9.03 -18.07
C LEU A 9 -34.31 -9.02 -18.31
N ALA A 10 -33.86 -9.15 -19.56
CA ALA A 10 -32.44 -9.10 -19.90
C ALA A 10 -31.82 -7.74 -19.58
N ILE A 11 -32.54 -6.64 -19.84
CA ILE A 11 -32.11 -5.28 -19.49
C ILE A 11 -32.02 -5.12 -17.97
N LEU A 12 -33.02 -5.58 -17.22
CA LEU A 12 -33.03 -5.51 -15.76
C LEU A 12 -31.84 -6.28 -15.15
N LEU A 13 -31.59 -7.50 -15.61
CA LEU A 13 -30.46 -8.31 -15.15
C LEU A 13 -29.12 -7.67 -15.51
N GLY A 14 -29.01 -7.05 -16.69
CA GLY A 14 -27.84 -6.29 -17.10
C GLY A 14 -27.58 -5.09 -16.19
N VAL A 15 -28.61 -4.34 -15.82
CA VAL A 15 -28.51 -3.19 -14.89
C VAL A 15 -28.11 -3.65 -13.49
N ILE A 16 -28.72 -4.72 -12.98
CA ILE A 16 -28.37 -5.30 -11.67
C ILE A 16 -26.91 -5.76 -11.65
N PHE A 17 -26.46 -6.42 -12.71
CA PHE A 17 -25.07 -6.85 -12.86
C PHE A 17 -24.10 -5.65 -12.90
N TRP A 18 -24.43 -4.60 -13.65
CA TRP A 18 -23.60 -3.40 -13.76
C TRP A 18 -23.47 -2.65 -12.42
N ILE A 19 -24.56 -2.56 -11.67
CA ILE A 19 -24.58 -1.97 -10.32
C ILE A 19 -23.73 -2.83 -9.34
N GLY A 20 -23.87 -4.15 -9.39
CA GLY A 20 -23.12 -5.07 -8.52
C GLY A 20 -21.63 -5.11 -8.81
N ALA A 21 -21.23 -5.03 -10.08
CA ALA A 21 -19.82 -5.08 -10.50
C ALA A 21 -19.02 -3.85 -10.02
N GLY A 22 -19.65 -2.68 -9.88
CA GLY A 22 -18.98 -1.46 -9.40
C GLY A 22 -18.67 -1.43 -7.90
N MET A 23 -19.15 -2.38 -7.10
CA MET A 23 -19.04 -2.36 -5.63
C MET A 23 -17.77 -3.01 -5.08
N THR A 24 -16.93 -3.64 -5.91
CA THR A 24 -15.69 -4.27 -5.43
C THR A 24 -14.59 -3.22 -5.26
N LYS A 25 -14.36 -2.76 -4.04
CA LYS A 25 -13.10 -2.08 -3.70
C LYS A 25 -11.99 -3.13 -3.68
N PRO A 26 -10.91 -3.00 -4.48
CA PRO A 26 -9.75 -3.85 -4.30
C PRO A 26 -9.27 -3.67 -2.87
N ASN A 27 -9.03 -4.79 -2.17
CA ASN A 27 -8.40 -4.77 -0.86
C ASN A 27 -6.91 -4.48 -1.09
N THR A 28 -6.60 -3.23 -1.42
CA THR A 28 -5.24 -2.72 -1.38
C THR A 28 -4.84 -2.83 0.08
N GLY A 29 -3.95 -3.77 0.40
CA GLY A 29 -3.42 -3.90 1.74
C GLY A 29 -3.05 -2.53 2.30
N GLN A 30 -3.28 -2.33 3.60
CA GLN A 30 -3.02 -1.04 4.25
C GLN A 30 -1.67 -0.49 3.80
N GLU A 31 -1.68 0.73 3.26
CA GLU A 31 -0.46 1.39 2.83
C GLU A 31 0.47 1.48 4.05
N GLN A 32 1.64 0.85 3.95
CA GLN A 32 2.63 0.91 5.01
C GLN A 32 3.29 2.29 4.96
N VAL A 33 2.81 3.19 5.82
CA VAL A 33 3.40 4.52 5.98
C VAL A 33 4.61 4.44 6.89
N TYR A 34 5.80 4.55 6.31
CA TYR A 34 7.05 4.62 7.06
C TYR A 34 7.24 6.02 7.64
N ARG A 35 7.63 6.10 8.92
CA ARG A 35 7.98 7.35 9.61
C ARG A 35 9.41 7.28 10.09
N PHE A 36 10.11 8.41 10.05
CA PHE A 36 11.44 8.52 10.64
C PHE A 36 11.38 8.20 12.15
N PRO A 37 12.33 7.42 12.71
CA PRO A 37 12.23 6.91 14.09
C PRO A 37 12.46 7.97 15.17
N MET A 38 12.82 9.20 14.78
CA MET A 38 13.07 10.32 15.69
C MET A 38 12.35 11.58 15.23
N ASN A 39 12.10 12.50 16.16
CA ASN A 39 11.55 13.81 15.84
C ASN A 39 12.70 14.80 15.62
N GLY A 40 12.55 15.72 14.66
CA GLY A 40 13.56 16.72 14.34
C GLY A 40 13.60 17.04 12.85
N SER A 41 14.52 17.94 12.47
CA SER A 41 14.72 18.38 11.08
C SER A 41 16.13 18.16 10.56
N SER A 42 17.08 17.73 11.41
CA SER A 42 18.46 17.46 11.03
C SER A 42 18.88 16.10 11.57
N PHE A 43 19.24 15.20 10.65
CA PHE A 43 19.64 13.83 10.98
C PHE A 43 21.03 13.58 10.41
N LEU A 44 21.98 13.36 11.31
CA LEU A 44 23.34 12.97 10.95
C LEU A 44 23.49 11.46 11.16
N LEU A 45 24.24 10.80 10.29
CA LEU A 45 24.55 9.38 10.44
C LEU A 45 25.90 9.21 11.11
N SER A 46 25.99 8.28 12.06
CA SER A 46 27.26 7.81 12.65
C SER A 46 27.69 6.45 12.10
N GLY A 47 26.85 5.79 11.29
CA GLY A 47 27.11 4.49 10.66
C GLY A 47 26.06 4.16 9.60
N THR A 48 26.44 3.44 8.54
CA THR A 48 25.58 3.14 7.38
C THR A 48 25.26 1.66 7.24
N PHE A 49 24.17 1.35 6.53
CA PHE A 49 23.86 -0.03 6.18
C PHE A 49 24.93 -0.61 5.28
N GLY A 50 25.41 -1.79 5.64
CA GLY A 50 26.43 -2.50 4.88
C GLY A 50 27.87 -2.13 5.22
N GLU A 51 28.08 -1.25 6.21
CA GLU A 51 29.42 -0.91 6.68
C GLU A 51 30.11 -2.17 7.26
N LEU A 52 31.24 -2.56 6.66
CA LEU A 52 32.10 -3.62 7.19
C LEU A 52 33.04 -3.02 8.23
N ARG A 53 32.86 -3.42 9.49
CA ARG A 53 33.77 -3.12 10.59
C ARG A 53 34.71 -4.30 10.75
N GLY A 54 35.90 -4.06 11.33
CA GLY A 54 36.97 -5.07 11.38
C GLY A 54 36.59 -6.41 12.02
N ASN A 55 35.48 -6.47 12.75
CA ASN A 55 34.98 -7.67 13.43
C ASN A 55 33.50 -8.02 13.14
N HIS A 56 32.74 -7.21 12.40
CA HIS A 56 31.34 -7.54 12.07
C HIS A 56 30.79 -6.71 10.90
N PHE A 57 29.67 -7.19 10.34
CA PHE A 57 28.86 -6.50 9.35
C PHE A 57 27.79 -5.64 10.04
N HIS A 58 27.65 -4.39 9.63
CA HIS A 58 26.63 -3.49 10.15
C HIS A 58 25.32 -3.61 9.34
N SER A 59 24.33 -4.32 9.87
CA SER A 59 23.03 -4.54 9.21
C SER A 59 21.98 -3.46 9.48
N GLY A 60 22.37 -2.32 10.07
CA GLY A 60 21.49 -1.23 10.49
C GLY A 60 21.87 0.13 9.91
N ILE A 61 21.31 1.20 10.48
CA ILE A 61 21.72 2.58 10.23
C ILE A 61 21.83 3.24 11.60
N ASP A 62 23.00 3.78 11.92
CA ASP A 62 23.21 4.49 13.19
C ASP A 62 22.94 5.99 12.98
N ILE A 63 21.96 6.52 13.70
CA ILE A 63 21.61 7.95 13.66
C ILE A 63 22.24 8.64 14.87
N LYS A 64 23.02 9.69 14.61
CA LYS A 64 23.68 10.47 15.66
C LYS A 64 22.64 11.22 16.49
N THR A 65 22.69 11.00 17.80
CA THR A 65 21.97 11.78 18.80
C THR A 65 22.91 12.82 19.43
N GLY A 66 22.35 13.84 20.07
CA GLY A 66 23.09 15.04 20.52
C GLY A 66 24.15 14.83 21.62
N GLY A 67 24.40 13.60 22.07
CA GLY A 67 25.25 13.28 23.22
C GLY A 67 24.43 13.05 24.47
#